data_AF-A0AAV5WMU4-F1
#
_entry.id   AF-A0AAV5WMU4-F1
#
_cell.length_a   1.000
_cell.length_b   1.000
_cell.length_c   1.000
_cell.angle_alpha   90.00
_cell.angle_beta   90.00
_cell.angle_gamma   90.00
#
_symmetry.space_group_name_H-M   'P 1'
#
loop_
_entity.id
_entity.type
_entity.pdbx_description
1 polymer ?
#
loop_
_entity_poly.entity_id
_entity_poly.type
_entity_poly.pdbx_seq_one_letter_code
_entity_poly.pdbx_strand_id
1 'polypeptide(L)'
;QEKYDDPLQIVRHARAAVKEANARAARMQNQTTQQLQQRVKDLKYWSNEIDRELQDMKDENEDLVRCYRRLGLSLEITGKAGRCNESCFAVRRKKVQIGDVGSDRVDQELHKEKDLVSESTKQMKELGAVIERQLETNQATRKAMIRDLTLKQEAISLDNRSVSMGSEAVKNSLRTPDGDRLEYRDGAPLQRMSEYQEWIENTANNLNYSAKARVNSRKIGQRMLQVLRELAQQMRNEAIAIESLLKDSIRTWTEWRDSLQAQVAGKDKEMRSADAAIDEITFSLKQKGGPLQVALNRQSQRGLRPGIELCNDKAQYALHQELMMLKSSLLALENQLDKSKESRKRLGAERDRLKGKLEVCEQNLVIDNEILRVIRSTFPPEIQLTGFLLSETK
;
A
#
# COMPACT_ATOMS: atom_id res chain seq x y z
N GLN A 1 68.84 9.65 91.41
CA GLN A 1 68.17 10.94 91.16
C GLN A 1 67.56 10.87 89.79
N GLU A 2 66.26 10.59 89.73
CA GLU A 2 65.47 10.70 88.50
C GLU A 2 65.61 12.13 87.97
N LYS A 3 66.06 12.27 86.72
CA LYS A 3 66.00 13.55 86.00
C LYS A 3 64.51 13.84 85.79
N TYR A 4 63.90 14.60 86.70
CA TYR A 4 62.61 15.20 86.45
C TYR A 4 62.80 16.24 85.35
N ASP A 5 62.07 16.07 84.24
CA ASP A 5 62.06 17.05 83.16
C ASP A 5 61.57 18.41 83.70
N ASP A 6 62.21 19.50 83.25
CA ASP A 6 61.85 20.86 83.64
C ASP A 6 60.35 21.11 83.33
N PRO A 7 59.53 21.47 84.34
CA PRO A 7 58.09 21.74 84.15
C PRO A 7 57.80 22.74 83.02
N LEU A 8 58.68 23.71 82.78
CA LEU A 8 58.54 24.66 81.66
C LEU A 8 58.77 23.99 80.30
N GLN A 9 59.67 23.01 80.23
CA GLN A 9 59.88 22.20 79.02
C GLN A 9 58.68 21.29 78.74
N ILE A 10 58.12 20.65 79.77
CA ILE A 10 56.90 19.82 79.63
C ILE A 10 55.74 20.66 79.08
N VAL A 11 55.49 21.84 79.64
CA VAL A 11 54.42 22.75 79.16
C VAL A 11 54.70 23.24 77.74
N ARG A 12 55.96 23.54 77.40
CA ARG A 12 56.34 23.95 76.04
C ARG A 12 56.11 22.83 75.03
N HIS A 13 56.48 21.60 75.36
CA HIS A 13 56.31 20.43 74.51
C HIS A 13 54.82 20.11 74.32
N ALA A 14 54.02 20.17 75.39
CA ALA A 14 52.57 19.99 75.32
C ALA A 14 51.89 21.06 74.44
N ARG A 15 52.25 22.34 74.60
CA ARG A 15 51.72 23.44 73.76
C ARG A 15 52.12 23.30 72.30
N ALA A 16 53.36 22.87 72.03
CA ALA A 16 53.82 22.61 70.67
C ALA A 16 53.06 21.44 70.02
N ALA A 17 52.88 20.32 70.75
CA ALA A 17 52.12 19.17 70.30
C ALA A 17 50.65 19.51 70.01
N VAL A 18 49.99 20.27 70.89
CA VAL A 18 48.61 20.75 70.68
C VAL A 18 48.53 21.65 69.44
N LYS A 19 49.46 22.60 69.28
CA LYS A 19 49.49 23.49 68.12
C LYS A 19 49.69 22.70 66.82
N GLU A 20 50.60 21.73 66.82
CA GLU A 20 50.85 20.89 65.66
C GLU A 20 49.66 20.00 65.32
N ALA A 21 49.04 19.35 66.33
CA ALA A 21 47.87 18.51 66.15
C ALA A 21 46.67 19.31 65.60
N ASN A 22 46.40 20.49 66.15
CA ASN A 22 45.34 21.38 65.65
C ASN A 22 45.61 21.85 64.22
N ALA A 23 46.85 22.25 63.92
CA ALA A 23 47.23 22.66 62.58
C ALA A 23 47.13 21.49 61.57
N ARG A 24 47.49 20.28 61.98
CA ARG A 24 47.37 19.07 61.17
C ARG A 24 45.90 18.73 60.90
N ALA A 25 45.04 18.75 61.93
CA ALA A 25 43.62 18.50 61.81
C ALA A 25 42.94 19.52 60.88
N ALA A 26 43.22 20.82 61.06
CA ALA A 26 42.70 21.88 60.19
C ALA A 26 43.14 21.71 58.73
N ARG A 27 44.42 21.38 58.49
CA ARG A 27 44.92 21.10 57.12
C ARG A 27 44.21 19.91 56.50
N MET A 28 44.05 18.81 57.23
CA MET A 28 43.38 17.61 56.74
C MET A 28 41.89 17.90 56.43
N GLN A 29 41.18 18.57 57.33
CA GLN A 29 39.78 18.96 57.11
C GLN A 29 39.61 19.87 55.89
N ASN A 30 40.48 20.85 55.72
CA ASN A 30 40.46 21.73 54.54
C ASN A 30 40.72 20.94 53.26
N GLN A 31 41.70 20.03 53.25
CA GLN A 31 42.00 19.18 52.10
C GLN A 31 40.81 18.28 51.73
N THR A 32 40.21 17.59 52.70
CA THR A 32 39.03 16.74 52.45
C THR A 32 37.82 17.56 51.98
N THR A 33 37.61 18.75 52.55
CA THR A 33 36.53 19.67 52.11
C THR A 33 36.71 20.08 50.65
N GLN A 34 37.95 20.39 50.22
CA GLN A 34 38.24 20.70 48.82
C GLN A 34 37.99 19.51 47.89
N GLN A 35 38.33 18.28 48.32
CA GLN A 35 38.05 17.06 47.54
C GLN A 35 36.54 16.81 47.38
N LEU A 36 35.75 17.01 48.44
CA LEU A 36 34.28 16.92 48.38
C LEU A 36 33.68 17.99 47.45
N GLN A 37 34.19 19.23 47.51
CA GLN A 37 33.77 20.29 46.59
C GLN A 37 34.09 19.94 45.13
N GLN A 38 35.26 19.33 44.86
CA GLN A 38 35.61 18.87 43.53
C GLN A 38 34.68 17.73 43.08
N ARG A 39 34.39 16.76 43.95
CA ARG A 39 33.43 15.68 43.68
C ARG A 39 32.05 16.20 43.30
N VAL A 40 31.54 17.22 43.99
CA VAL A 40 30.27 17.88 43.65
C VAL A 40 30.31 18.51 42.26
N LYS A 41 31.44 19.13 41.87
CA LYS A 41 31.60 19.69 40.52
C LYS A 41 31.55 18.59 39.46
N ASP A 42 32.24 17.47 39.68
CA ASP A 42 32.26 16.34 38.74
C ASP A 42 30.87 15.71 38.59
N LEU A 43 30.14 15.53 39.71
CA LEU A 43 28.76 15.03 39.71
C LEU A 43 27.81 15.96 38.93
N LYS A 44 27.94 17.28 39.12
CA LYS A 44 27.14 18.28 38.38
C LYS A 44 27.46 18.27 36.90
N TYR A 45 28.74 18.14 36.53
CA TYR A 45 29.16 18.02 35.13
C TYR A 45 28.47 16.82 34.47
N TRP A 46 28.59 15.62 35.05
CA TRP A 46 27.97 14.42 34.50
C TRP A 46 26.44 14.46 34.50
N SER A 47 25.82 15.10 35.51
CA SER A 47 24.37 15.31 35.52
C SER A 47 23.90 16.16 34.35
N ASN A 48 24.63 17.25 34.06
CA ASN A 48 24.33 18.11 32.90
C ASN A 48 24.51 17.37 31.56
N GLU A 49 25.53 16.52 31.43
CA GLU A 49 25.73 15.71 30.23
C GLU A 49 24.59 14.68 30.04
N ILE A 50 24.12 14.06 31.13
CA ILE A 50 22.94 13.18 31.07
C ILE A 50 21.68 13.95 30.70
N ASP A 51 21.44 15.14 31.26
CA ASP A 51 20.27 15.96 30.95
C ASP A 51 20.24 16.36 29.46
N ARG A 52 21.39 16.76 28.90
CA ARG A 52 21.53 17.04 27.46
C ARG A 52 21.20 15.81 26.62
N GLU A 53 21.81 14.67 26.93
CA GLU A 53 21.58 13.43 26.16
C GLU A 53 20.14 12.91 26.30
N LEU A 54 19.47 13.14 27.45
CA LEU A 54 18.06 12.81 27.66
C LEU A 54 17.12 13.63 26.78
N GLN A 55 17.47 14.90 26.52
CA GLN A 55 16.73 15.77 25.61
C GLN A 55 16.95 15.34 24.16
N ASP A 56 18.20 15.10 23.77
CA ASP A 56 18.59 14.56 22.48
C ASP A 56 17.91 13.22 22.14
N MET A 57 17.81 12.31 23.13
CA MET A 57 17.10 11.02 23.00
C MET A 57 15.59 11.22 22.91
N LYS A 58 15.03 12.24 23.58
CA LYS A 58 13.61 12.57 23.49
C LYS A 58 13.24 12.98 22.06
N ASP A 59 13.99 13.93 21.51
CA ASP A 59 13.71 14.50 20.19
C ASP A 59 13.82 13.41 19.09
N GLU A 60 14.87 12.59 19.15
CA GLU A 60 15.04 11.45 18.25
C GLU A 60 13.92 10.40 18.39
N ASN A 61 13.49 10.12 19.62
CA ASN A 61 12.40 9.17 19.85
C ASN A 61 11.06 9.71 19.29
N GLU A 62 10.81 11.01 19.41
CA GLU A 62 9.63 11.65 18.80
C GLU A 62 9.66 11.57 17.27
N ASP A 63 10.83 11.78 16.64
CA ASP A 63 11.02 11.58 15.20
C ASP A 63 10.74 10.14 14.76
N LEU A 64 11.24 9.16 15.51
CA LEU A 64 11.00 7.75 15.21
C LEU A 64 9.52 7.37 15.39
N VAL A 65 8.82 7.95 16.37
CA VAL A 65 7.36 7.78 16.53
C VAL A 65 6.60 8.40 15.37
N ARG A 66 6.98 9.60 14.89
CA ARG A 66 6.40 10.20 13.68
C ARG A 66 6.56 9.29 12.47
N CYS A 67 7.77 8.74 12.31
CA CYS A 67 8.08 7.74 11.31
C CYS A 67 7.13 6.52 11.41
N TYR A 68 6.99 5.92 12.59
CA TYR A 68 6.12 4.77 12.80
C TYR A 68 4.65 5.05 12.45
N ARG A 69 4.12 6.21 12.83
CA ARG A 69 2.75 6.63 12.47
C ARG A 69 2.58 6.76 10.96
N ARG A 70 3.55 7.37 10.27
CA ARG A 70 3.53 7.52 8.81
C ARG A 70 3.55 6.17 8.09
N LEU A 71 4.33 5.22 8.57
CA LEU A 71 4.31 3.84 8.07
C LEU A 71 2.93 3.20 8.25
N GLY A 72 2.27 3.42 9.39
CA GLY A 72 0.89 2.97 9.64
C GLY A 72 -0.12 3.56 8.63
N LEU A 73 -0.03 4.85 8.33
CA LEU A 73 -0.85 5.49 7.30
C LEU A 73 -0.59 4.88 5.91
N SER A 74 0.68 4.69 5.55
CA SER A 74 1.06 4.06 4.28
C SER A 74 0.50 2.63 4.15
N LEU A 75 0.51 1.84 5.22
CA LEU A 75 -0.13 0.51 5.28
C LEU A 75 -1.64 0.59 5.04
N GLU A 76 -2.34 1.54 5.65
CA GLU A 76 -3.78 1.72 5.45
C GLU A 76 -4.11 2.07 3.99
N ILE A 77 -3.35 3.00 3.39
CA ILE A 77 -3.53 3.41 1.99
C ILE A 77 -3.19 2.26 1.04
N THR A 78 -2.12 1.51 1.31
CA THR A 78 -1.78 0.29 0.55
C THR A 78 -2.91 -0.74 0.63
N GLY A 79 -3.57 -0.87 1.78
CA GLY A 79 -4.78 -1.68 1.93
C GLY A 79 -5.97 -1.19 1.08
N LYS A 80 -6.11 0.13 0.84
CA LYS A 80 -7.09 0.68 -0.10
C LYS A 80 -6.74 0.31 -1.55
N ALA A 81 -5.46 0.36 -1.92
CA ALA A 81 -4.99 -0.10 -3.23
C ALA A 81 -5.32 -1.59 -3.46
N GLY A 82 -5.10 -2.44 -2.44
CA GLY A 82 -5.48 -3.86 -2.51
C GLY A 82 -6.98 -4.08 -2.74
N ARG A 83 -7.85 -3.34 -2.04
CA ARG A 83 -9.31 -3.43 -2.27
C ARG A 83 -9.73 -2.96 -3.66
N CYS A 84 -9.06 -1.94 -4.20
CA CYS A 84 -9.26 -1.51 -5.58
C CYS A 84 -8.95 -2.65 -6.56
N ASN A 85 -7.81 -3.32 -6.39
CA ASN A 85 -7.42 -4.49 -7.19
C ASN A 85 -8.42 -5.65 -7.06
N GLU A 86 -8.86 -6.00 -5.85
CA GLU A 86 -9.86 -7.05 -5.62
C GLU A 86 -11.20 -6.74 -6.31
N SER A 87 -11.64 -5.48 -6.24
CA SER A 87 -12.86 -5.02 -6.91
C SER A 87 -12.72 -5.12 -8.43
N CYS A 88 -11.53 -4.83 -8.98
CA CYS A 88 -11.23 -5.01 -10.40
C CYS A 88 -11.41 -6.47 -10.82
N PHE A 89 -10.80 -7.41 -10.08
CA PHE A 89 -10.96 -8.84 -10.34
C PHE A 89 -12.42 -9.31 -10.26
N ALA A 90 -13.16 -8.87 -9.24
CA ALA A 90 -14.55 -9.27 -9.05
C ALA A 90 -15.44 -8.88 -10.23
N VAL A 91 -15.21 -7.70 -10.81
CA VAL A 91 -15.93 -7.22 -11.98
C VAL A 91 -15.48 -7.96 -13.24
N ARG A 92 -14.17 -8.15 -13.44
CA ARG A 92 -13.63 -8.80 -14.63
C ARG A 92 -14.03 -10.26 -14.77
N ARG A 93 -14.24 -10.98 -13.65
CA ARG A 93 -14.83 -12.33 -13.64
C ARG A 93 -16.23 -12.42 -14.25
N LYS A 94 -16.94 -11.30 -14.38
CA LYS A 94 -18.26 -11.24 -15.03
C LYS A 94 -18.18 -11.09 -16.55
N LYS A 95 -16.99 -10.84 -17.11
CA LYS A 95 -16.83 -10.76 -18.57
C LYS A 95 -17.07 -12.13 -19.19
N VAL A 96 -17.76 -12.11 -20.33
CA VAL A 96 -17.94 -13.32 -21.13
C VAL A 96 -16.66 -13.52 -21.95
N GLN A 97 -16.04 -14.68 -21.80
CA GLN A 97 -14.86 -15.03 -22.58
C GLN A 97 -15.26 -15.31 -24.04
N ILE A 98 -14.54 -14.69 -24.98
CA ILE A 98 -14.77 -14.85 -26.41
C ILE A 98 -13.54 -15.49 -27.03
N GLY A 99 -13.66 -16.78 -27.38
CA GLY A 99 -12.59 -17.56 -28.00
C GLY A 99 -11.58 -18.13 -27.00
N ASP A 100 -10.62 -18.87 -27.56
CA ASP A 100 -9.54 -19.55 -26.83
C ASP A 100 -8.32 -18.63 -26.80
N VAL A 101 -8.38 -17.59 -25.95
CA VAL A 101 -7.30 -16.60 -25.85
C VAL A 101 -6.66 -16.73 -24.48
N GLY A 102 -5.51 -17.39 -24.49
CA GLY A 102 -4.60 -17.44 -23.36
C GLY A 102 -4.37 -16.04 -22.79
N SER A 103 -4.83 -15.86 -21.56
CA SER A 103 -4.42 -14.85 -20.61
C SER A 103 -4.66 -13.40 -21.04
N ASP A 104 -5.83 -12.85 -20.70
CA ASP A 104 -6.12 -11.41 -20.80
C ASP A 104 -4.99 -10.62 -20.09
N ARG A 105 -4.29 -9.78 -20.85
CA ARG A 105 -3.13 -9.01 -20.37
C ARG A 105 -3.50 -8.14 -19.18
N VAL A 106 -4.74 -7.64 -19.10
CA VAL A 106 -5.21 -6.87 -17.95
C VAL A 106 -5.31 -7.76 -16.71
N ASP A 107 -5.77 -9.00 -16.83
CA ASP A 107 -5.79 -9.95 -15.70
C ASP A 107 -4.38 -10.30 -15.22
N GLN A 108 -3.42 -10.45 -16.15
CA GLN A 108 -2.03 -10.71 -15.80
C GLN A 108 -1.42 -9.57 -14.98
N GLU A 109 -1.55 -8.32 -15.43
CA GLU A 109 -1.03 -7.18 -14.69
C GLU A 109 -1.79 -6.95 -13.38
N LEU A 110 -3.12 -7.20 -13.34
CA LEU A 110 -3.85 -7.17 -12.08
C LEU A 110 -3.33 -8.22 -11.08
N HIS A 111 -2.88 -9.40 -11.55
CA HIS A 111 -2.27 -10.40 -10.69
C HIS A 111 -0.91 -9.92 -10.15
N LYS A 112 -0.09 -9.32 -11.01
CA LYS A 112 1.18 -8.70 -10.58
C LYS A 112 0.96 -7.58 -9.56
N GLU A 113 -0.03 -6.71 -9.79
CA GLU A 113 -0.39 -5.65 -8.85
C GLU A 113 -0.81 -6.23 -7.49
N LYS A 114 -1.58 -7.32 -7.49
CA LYS A 114 -1.97 -8.01 -6.25
C LYS A 114 -0.75 -8.53 -5.48
N ASP A 115 0.16 -9.20 -6.17
CA ASP A 115 1.37 -9.76 -5.56
C ASP A 115 2.28 -8.64 -5.04
N LEU A 116 2.42 -7.56 -5.81
CA LEU A 116 3.17 -6.36 -5.41
C LEU A 116 2.58 -5.69 -4.16
N VAL A 117 1.25 -5.53 -4.08
CA VAL A 117 0.59 -4.95 -2.90
C VAL A 117 0.77 -5.84 -1.68
N SER A 118 0.67 -7.16 -1.84
CA SER A 118 0.87 -8.13 -0.76
C SER A 118 2.31 -8.09 -0.23
N GLU A 119 3.29 -8.11 -1.13
CA GLU A 119 4.71 -8.05 -0.77
C GLU A 119 5.09 -6.69 -0.16
N SER A 120 4.58 -5.59 -0.72
CA SER A 120 4.75 -4.25 -0.14
C SER A 120 4.21 -4.18 1.29
N THR A 121 3.02 -4.74 1.52
CA THR A 121 2.40 -4.80 2.85
C THR A 121 3.26 -5.60 3.83
N LYS A 122 3.84 -6.72 3.39
CA LYS A 122 4.74 -7.54 4.21
C LYS A 122 6.01 -6.77 4.59
N GLN A 123 6.68 -6.16 3.62
CA GLN A 123 7.90 -5.38 3.87
C GLN A 123 7.65 -4.20 4.83
N MET A 124 6.51 -3.51 4.68
CA MET A 124 6.11 -2.44 5.60
C MET A 124 5.88 -2.96 7.02
N LYS A 125 5.25 -4.13 7.20
CA LYS A 125 5.06 -4.74 8.54
C LYS A 125 6.39 -5.15 9.17
N GLU A 126 7.32 -5.69 8.39
CA GLU A 126 8.66 -6.05 8.86
C GLU A 126 9.44 -4.80 9.33
N LEU A 127 9.36 -3.70 8.57
CA LEU A 127 9.90 -2.40 9.00
C LEU A 127 9.25 -1.88 10.27
N GLY A 128 7.93 -2.06 10.42
CA GLY A 128 7.19 -1.70 11.63
C GLY A 128 7.74 -2.40 12.86
N ALA A 129 7.96 -3.71 12.78
CA ALA A 129 8.55 -4.49 13.87
C ALA A 129 9.98 -4.05 14.21
N VAL A 130 10.77 -3.62 13.22
CA VAL A 130 12.12 -3.06 13.46
C VAL A 130 12.03 -1.72 14.21
N ILE A 131 11.09 -0.85 13.84
CA ILE A 131 10.87 0.43 14.50
C ILE A 131 10.39 0.23 15.95
N GLU A 132 9.44 -0.67 16.19
CA GLU A 132 8.93 -0.99 17.53
C GLU A 132 10.05 -1.42 18.48
N ARG A 133 10.91 -2.37 18.06
CA ARG A 133 12.06 -2.80 18.87
C ARG A 133 13.05 -1.67 19.15
N GLN A 134 13.23 -0.75 18.20
CA GLN A 134 14.09 0.40 18.42
C GLN A 134 13.47 1.39 19.42
N LEU A 135 12.14 1.60 19.40
CA LEU A 135 11.45 2.41 20.40
C LEU A 135 11.59 1.81 21.81
N GLU A 136 11.49 0.48 21.96
CA GLU A 136 11.76 -0.21 23.22
C GLU A 136 13.20 -0.01 23.70
N THR A 137 14.17 -0.10 22.77
CA THR A 137 15.59 0.17 23.04
C THR A 137 15.81 1.60 23.52
N ASN A 138 15.21 2.59 22.85
CA ASN A 138 15.27 4.00 23.24
C ASN A 138 14.68 4.20 24.63
N GLN A 139 13.53 3.57 24.93
CA GLN A 139 12.89 3.66 26.23
C GLN A 139 13.76 3.04 27.35
N ALA A 140 14.38 1.88 27.10
CA ALA A 140 15.28 1.24 28.05
C ALA A 140 16.51 2.10 28.37
N THR A 141 17.14 2.66 27.34
CA THR A 141 18.30 3.55 27.46
C THR A 141 17.93 4.84 28.20
N ARG A 142 16.78 5.45 27.89
CA ARG A 142 16.24 6.60 28.62
C ARG A 142 16.05 6.30 30.11
N LYS A 143 15.46 5.14 30.45
CA LYS A 143 15.27 4.74 31.85
C LYS A 143 16.61 4.55 32.58
N ALA A 144 17.63 4.01 31.92
CA ALA A 144 18.96 3.87 32.51
C ALA A 144 19.60 5.22 32.83
N MET A 145 19.54 6.17 31.89
CA MET A 145 20.03 7.54 32.10
C MET A 145 19.28 8.28 33.21
N ILE A 146 17.95 8.16 33.28
CA ILE A 146 17.16 8.77 34.38
C ILE A 146 17.60 8.22 35.74
N ARG A 147 17.81 6.90 35.86
CA ARG A 147 18.29 6.31 37.12
C ARG A 147 19.67 6.85 37.50
N ASP A 148 20.59 6.91 36.54
CA ASP A 148 21.93 7.46 36.78
C ASP A 148 21.87 8.92 37.23
N LEU A 149 21.04 9.74 36.57
CA LEU A 149 20.81 11.13 36.95
C LEU A 149 20.26 11.26 38.38
N THR A 150 19.25 10.48 38.74
CA THR A 150 18.66 10.49 40.09
C THR A 150 19.70 10.15 41.16
N LEU A 151 20.51 9.10 40.93
CA LEU A 151 21.58 8.72 41.85
C LEU A 151 22.64 9.83 42.00
N LYS A 152 22.98 10.54 40.91
CA LYS A 152 23.89 11.68 40.98
C LYS A 152 23.30 12.87 41.73
N GLN A 153 22.01 13.15 41.55
CA GLN A 153 21.31 14.23 42.28
C GLN A 153 21.30 13.97 43.80
N GLU A 154 21.04 12.72 44.20
CA GLU A 154 21.13 12.30 45.60
C GLU A 154 22.56 12.45 46.15
N ALA A 155 23.57 12.00 45.40
CA ALA A 155 24.98 12.13 45.77
C ALA A 155 25.39 13.61 45.92
N ILE A 156 24.96 14.50 45.01
CA ILE A 156 25.20 15.95 45.11
C ILE A 156 24.62 16.51 46.42
N SER A 157 23.41 16.09 46.81
CA SER A 157 22.77 16.56 48.04
C SER A 157 23.56 16.13 49.28
N LEU A 158 23.97 14.86 49.34
CA LEU A 158 24.77 14.29 50.43
C LEU A 158 26.16 14.93 50.54
N ASP A 159 26.84 15.12 49.41
CA ASP A 159 28.19 15.70 49.39
C ASP A 159 28.15 17.20 49.72
N ASN A 160 27.15 17.96 49.27
CA ASN A 160 26.96 19.36 49.69
C ASN A 160 26.73 19.47 51.20
N ARG A 161 25.89 18.61 51.77
CA ARG A 161 25.69 18.57 53.22
C ARG A 161 27.00 18.27 53.95
N SER A 162 27.81 17.35 53.41
CA SER A 162 29.11 17.00 53.96
C SER A 162 30.11 18.16 53.92
N VAL A 163 30.13 18.94 52.84
CA VAL A 163 30.91 20.19 52.75
C VAL A 163 30.44 21.21 53.79
N SER A 164 29.13 21.35 54.03
CA SER A 164 28.58 22.29 55.02
C SER A 164 28.91 21.92 56.47
N MET A 165 29.04 20.62 56.79
CA MET A 165 29.36 20.17 58.16
C MET A 165 30.71 20.70 58.67
N GLY A 166 31.69 20.95 57.79
CA GLY A 166 32.97 21.57 58.18
C GLY A 166 32.81 23.00 58.73
N SER A 167 31.77 23.72 58.33
CA SER A 167 31.44 25.07 58.79
C SER A 167 30.55 25.05 60.05
N GLU A 168 29.65 24.07 60.17
CA GLU A 168 28.67 23.99 61.26
C GLU A 168 29.17 23.28 62.52
N ALA A 169 30.14 22.35 62.40
CA ALA A 169 30.64 21.56 63.53
C ALA A 169 31.31 22.39 64.65
N VAL A 170 31.69 23.64 64.37
CA VAL A 170 32.23 24.56 65.39
C VAL A 170 31.15 24.98 66.41
N LYS A 171 29.86 24.90 66.07
CA LYS A 171 28.76 25.42 66.91
C LYS A 171 28.13 24.39 67.86
N ASN A 172 28.20 23.10 67.56
CA ASN A 172 27.47 22.04 68.29
C ASN A 172 28.38 20.96 68.91
N SER A 173 29.55 21.35 69.42
CA SER A 173 30.46 20.39 70.06
C SER A 173 29.92 19.94 71.42
N LEU A 174 29.34 18.73 71.48
CA LEU A 174 29.14 17.99 72.72
C LEU A 174 30.51 17.54 73.22
N ARG A 175 31.02 18.21 74.26
CA ARG A 175 32.19 17.72 75.02
C ARG A 175 31.69 16.75 76.09
N THR A 176 32.20 15.52 76.10
CA THR A 176 32.25 14.71 77.32
C THR A 176 33.70 14.69 77.85
N PRO A 177 33.93 15.06 79.12
CA PRO A 177 35.26 15.04 79.75
C PRO A 177 35.90 13.65 79.88
N ASP A 178 35.11 12.57 79.84
CA ASP A 178 35.57 11.20 80.15
C ASP A 178 35.72 10.28 78.92
N GLY A 179 35.73 10.83 77.69
CA GLY A 179 36.10 10.06 76.51
C GLY A 179 35.15 8.95 76.06
N ASP A 180 34.02 8.73 76.74
CA ASP A 180 33.07 7.69 76.35
C ASP A 180 32.02 8.17 75.33
N ARG A 181 32.02 7.41 74.22
CA ARG A 181 31.06 7.29 73.13
C ARG A 181 30.78 8.55 72.29
N LEU A 182 31.76 8.89 71.45
CA LEU A 182 31.40 9.19 70.05
C LEU A 182 30.66 7.94 69.54
N GLU A 183 29.40 8.07 69.11
CA GLU A 183 28.73 7.00 68.36
C GLU A 183 29.47 6.83 67.03
N TYR A 184 30.55 6.05 67.05
CA TYR A 184 31.28 5.67 65.86
C TYR A 184 30.42 4.67 65.11
N ARG A 185 29.74 5.14 64.08
CA ARG A 185 29.11 4.27 63.11
C ARG A 185 30.19 3.84 62.12
N ASP A 186 30.42 2.54 62.01
CA ASP A 186 31.28 2.02 60.95
C ASP A 186 30.81 2.57 59.60
N GLY A 187 31.75 3.17 58.86
CA GLY A 187 31.51 3.57 57.48
C GLY A 187 31.18 2.37 56.59
N ALA A 188 30.78 2.63 55.35
CA ALA A 188 30.64 1.53 54.38
C ALA A 188 32.01 0.83 54.21
N PRO A 189 32.09 -0.52 54.29
CA PRO A 189 33.28 -1.28 53.94
C PRO A 189 33.78 -0.88 52.55
N LEU A 190 35.10 -0.71 52.40
CA LEU A 190 35.72 -0.33 51.12
C LEU A 190 35.32 -1.27 49.98
N GLN A 191 35.13 -2.56 50.26
CA GLN A 191 34.70 -3.55 49.27
C GLN A 191 33.27 -3.34 48.72
N ARG A 192 32.46 -2.49 49.38
CA ARG A 192 31.12 -2.09 48.90
C ARG A 192 31.14 -0.79 48.09
N MET A 193 32.29 -0.12 47.98
CA MET A 193 32.43 1.13 47.23
C MET A 193 32.89 0.82 45.82
N SER A 194 32.29 1.49 44.83
CA SER A 194 32.76 1.44 43.44
C SER A 194 34.11 2.14 43.31
N GLU A 195 34.98 1.64 42.43
CA GLU A 195 36.20 2.36 42.08
C GLU A 195 35.88 3.64 41.31
N TYR A 196 36.75 4.65 41.42
CA TYR A 196 36.51 5.94 40.75
C TYR A 196 36.38 5.78 39.23
N GLN A 197 37.18 4.89 38.65
CA GLN A 197 37.15 4.59 37.22
C GLN A 197 35.82 3.96 36.80
N GLU A 198 35.31 2.99 37.57
CA GLU A 198 34.02 2.34 37.31
C GLU A 198 32.86 3.35 37.37
N TRP A 199 32.93 4.32 38.30
CA TRP A 199 31.93 5.39 38.39
C TRP A 199 31.91 6.30 37.15
N ILE A 200 33.08 6.67 36.62
CA ILE A 200 33.17 7.43 35.36
C ILE A 200 32.60 6.60 34.21
N GLU A 201 33.06 5.35 34.10
CA GLU A 201 32.69 4.45 33.00
C GLU A 201 31.20 4.15 32.97
N ASN A 202 30.54 4.02 34.12
CA ASN A 202 29.09 3.83 34.18
C ASN A 202 28.33 4.93 33.40
N THR A 203 28.68 6.18 33.65
CA THR A 203 28.03 7.32 32.98
C THR A 203 28.40 7.39 31.51
N ALA A 204 29.70 7.27 31.21
CA ALA A 204 30.20 7.30 29.84
C ALA A 204 29.56 6.19 28.97
N ASN A 205 29.38 5.00 29.53
CA ASN A 205 28.72 3.88 28.88
C ASN A 205 27.24 4.18 28.60
N ASN A 206 26.49 4.71 29.57
CA ASN A 206 25.09 5.11 29.37
C ASN A 206 24.93 6.13 28.24
N LEU A 207 25.78 7.17 28.21
CA LEU A 207 25.79 8.18 27.15
C LEU A 207 26.13 7.57 25.78
N ASN A 208 27.13 6.69 25.72
CA ASN A 208 27.53 6.00 24.49
C ASN A 208 26.42 5.08 23.96
N TYR A 209 25.74 4.34 24.84
CA TYR A 209 24.58 3.52 24.46
C TYR A 209 23.44 4.39 23.90
N SER A 210 23.17 5.54 24.52
CA SER A 210 22.19 6.51 24.04
C SER A 210 22.55 7.05 22.65
N ALA A 211 23.77 7.53 22.46
CA ALA A 211 24.24 8.03 21.18
C ALA A 211 24.14 6.97 20.07
N LYS A 212 24.50 5.72 20.35
CA LYS A 212 24.36 4.59 19.40
C LYS A 212 22.90 4.30 19.06
N ALA A 213 22.02 4.28 20.05
CA ALA A 213 20.59 4.05 19.84
C ALA A 213 19.94 5.18 19.00
N ARG A 214 20.35 6.43 19.21
CA ARG A 214 19.91 7.56 18.37
C ARG A 214 20.38 7.43 16.93
N VAL A 215 21.66 7.13 16.71
CA VAL A 215 22.19 6.91 15.36
C VAL A 215 21.44 5.77 14.66
N ASN A 216 21.11 4.69 15.38
CA ASN A 216 20.33 3.60 14.80
C ASN A 216 18.90 4.03 14.46
N SER A 217 18.25 4.82 15.32
CA SER A 217 16.91 5.40 15.08
C SER A 217 16.88 6.22 13.79
N ARG A 218 17.87 7.10 13.57
CA ARG A 218 18.00 7.89 12.33
C ARG A 218 18.13 7.00 11.10
N LYS A 219 18.98 5.99 11.16
CA LYS A 219 19.20 5.04 10.05
C LYS A 219 17.92 4.29 9.71
N ILE A 220 17.18 3.82 10.72
CA ILE A 220 15.88 3.15 10.53
C ILE A 220 14.88 4.11 9.88
N GLY A 221 14.76 5.34 10.38
CA GLY A 221 13.89 6.37 9.82
C GLY A 221 14.19 6.67 8.34
N GLN A 222 15.47 6.90 8.00
CA GLN A 222 15.91 7.13 6.63
C GLN A 222 15.60 5.95 5.71
N ARG A 223 15.91 4.72 6.16
CA ARG A 223 15.61 3.50 5.40
C ARG A 223 14.11 3.35 5.17
N MET A 224 13.29 3.60 6.19
CA MET A 224 11.83 3.51 6.03
C MET A 224 11.31 4.52 5.01
N LEU A 225 11.76 5.78 5.06
CA LEU A 225 11.37 6.80 4.07
C LEU A 225 11.80 6.47 2.64
N GLN A 226 12.94 5.78 2.49
CA GLN A 226 13.39 5.28 1.18
C GLN A 226 12.48 4.14 0.69
N VAL A 227 12.27 3.11 1.51
CA VAL A 227 11.44 1.96 1.14
C VAL A 227 10.00 2.40 0.82
N LEU A 228 9.41 3.29 1.61
CA LEU A 228 8.06 3.79 1.31
C LEU A 228 7.96 4.50 -0.04
N ARG A 229 8.99 5.27 -0.43
CA ARG A 229 9.03 5.92 -1.75
C ARG A 229 9.17 4.89 -2.87
N GLU A 230 10.06 3.92 -2.70
CA GLU A 230 10.29 2.87 -3.69
C GLU A 230 9.02 2.02 -3.91
N LEU A 231 8.36 1.59 -2.84
CA LEU A 231 7.12 0.81 -2.92
C LEU A 231 5.96 1.63 -3.52
N ALA A 232 5.82 2.89 -3.11
CA ALA A 232 4.80 3.78 -3.67
C ALA A 232 4.98 3.99 -5.19
N GLN A 233 6.21 4.23 -5.63
CA GLN A 233 6.53 4.38 -7.05
C GLN A 233 6.25 3.10 -7.83
N GLN A 234 6.66 1.93 -7.31
CA GLN A 234 6.41 0.64 -7.95
C GLN A 234 4.91 0.37 -8.11
N MET A 235 4.14 0.53 -7.03
CA MET A 235 2.68 0.35 -7.06
C MET A 235 2.01 1.32 -8.05
N ARG A 236 2.47 2.58 -8.11
CA ARG A 236 1.90 3.53 -9.05
C ARG A 236 2.25 3.21 -10.50
N ASN A 237 3.47 2.78 -10.78
CA ASN A 237 3.90 2.37 -12.12
C ASN A 237 3.09 1.19 -12.63
N GLU A 238 2.88 0.17 -11.79
CA GLU A 238 2.02 -0.97 -12.11
C GLU A 238 0.58 -0.51 -12.39
N ALA A 239 0.06 0.41 -11.56
CA ALA A 239 -1.27 0.95 -11.76
C ALA A 239 -1.43 1.70 -13.09
N ILE A 240 -0.40 2.47 -13.50
CA ILE A 240 -0.36 3.16 -14.80
C ILE A 240 -0.32 2.15 -15.95
N ALA A 241 0.46 1.06 -15.82
CA ALA A 241 0.53 0.01 -16.84
C ALA A 241 -0.84 -0.64 -17.07
N ILE A 242 -1.56 -0.97 -15.99
CA ILE A 242 -2.94 -1.49 -16.06
C ILE A 242 -3.89 -0.47 -16.70
N GLU A 243 -3.81 0.80 -16.32
CA GLU A 243 -4.62 1.87 -16.93
C GLU A 243 -4.37 2.01 -18.44
N SER A 244 -3.13 1.83 -18.90
CA SER A 244 -2.78 1.83 -20.31
C SER A 244 -3.38 0.64 -21.04
N LEU A 245 -3.21 -0.57 -20.50
CA LEU A 245 -3.79 -1.78 -21.08
C LEU A 245 -5.32 -1.74 -21.11
N LEU A 246 -5.94 -1.12 -20.12
CA LEU A 246 -7.38 -0.92 -20.09
C LEU A 246 -7.85 0.02 -21.20
N LYS A 247 -7.10 1.11 -21.48
CA LYS A 247 -7.38 1.99 -22.62
C LYS A 247 -7.29 1.24 -23.94
N ASP A 248 -6.28 0.38 -24.10
CA ASP A 248 -6.12 -0.46 -25.29
C ASP A 248 -7.28 -1.46 -25.43
N SER A 249 -7.64 -2.16 -24.34
CA SER A 249 -8.78 -3.08 -24.31
C SER A 249 -10.07 -2.37 -24.74
N ILE A 250 -10.39 -1.22 -24.15
CA ILE A 250 -11.58 -0.42 -24.50
C ILE A 250 -11.58 -0.04 -25.98
N ARG A 251 -10.43 0.38 -26.51
CA ARG A 251 -10.30 0.69 -27.94
C ARG A 251 -10.60 -0.53 -28.80
N THR A 252 -10.01 -1.69 -28.50
CA THR A 252 -10.27 -2.93 -29.25
C THR A 252 -11.74 -3.36 -29.18
N TRP A 253 -12.38 -3.29 -28.01
CA TRP A 253 -13.81 -3.57 -27.86
C TRP A 253 -14.68 -2.61 -28.66
N THR A 254 -14.32 -1.31 -28.68
CA THR A 254 -15.02 -0.29 -29.45
C THR A 254 -14.92 -0.55 -30.96
N GLU A 255 -13.71 -0.82 -31.47
CA GLU A 255 -13.48 -1.16 -32.87
C GLU A 255 -14.24 -2.44 -33.28
N TRP A 256 -14.27 -3.44 -32.41
CA TRP A 256 -15.00 -4.69 -32.68
C TRP A 256 -16.52 -4.50 -32.67
N ARG A 257 -17.05 -3.71 -31.71
CA ARG A 257 -18.46 -3.31 -31.67
C ARG A 257 -18.87 -2.62 -32.96
N ASP A 258 -18.11 -1.62 -33.40
CA ASP A 258 -18.43 -0.85 -34.60
C ASP A 258 -18.40 -1.74 -35.86
N SER A 259 -17.44 -2.67 -35.94
CA SER A 259 -17.41 -3.68 -36.99
C SER A 259 -18.62 -4.60 -36.98
N LEU A 260 -19.02 -5.12 -35.81
CA LEU A 260 -20.20 -5.97 -35.66
C LEU A 260 -21.49 -5.22 -36.01
N GLN A 261 -21.63 -3.96 -35.58
CA GLN A 261 -22.76 -3.10 -35.95
C GLN A 261 -22.84 -2.88 -37.46
N ALA A 262 -21.71 -2.63 -38.12
CA ALA A 262 -21.67 -2.50 -39.58
C ALA A 262 -22.07 -3.80 -40.30
N GLN A 263 -21.62 -4.96 -39.79
CA GLN A 263 -21.99 -6.26 -40.34
C GLN A 263 -23.48 -6.56 -40.16
N VAL A 264 -24.06 -6.28 -38.98
CA VAL A 264 -25.51 -6.42 -38.73
C VAL A 264 -26.31 -5.53 -39.70
N ALA A 265 -25.92 -4.26 -39.84
CA ALA A 265 -26.57 -3.34 -40.78
C ALA A 265 -26.46 -3.80 -42.24
N GLY A 266 -25.31 -4.39 -42.62
CA GLY A 266 -25.12 -5.02 -43.92
C GLY A 266 -26.08 -6.18 -44.15
N LYS A 267 -26.22 -7.08 -43.16
CA LYS A 267 -27.19 -8.19 -43.22
C LYS A 267 -28.63 -7.72 -43.27
N ASP A 268 -28.99 -6.67 -42.54
CA ASP A 268 -30.33 -6.08 -42.63
C ASP A 268 -30.61 -5.51 -44.03
N LYS A 269 -29.60 -4.94 -44.72
CA LYS A 269 -29.73 -4.49 -46.12
C LYS A 269 -29.89 -5.67 -47.08
N GLU A 270 -29.09 -6.71 -46.95
CA GLU A 270 -29.20 -7.94 -47.76
C GLU A 270 -30.58 -8.60 -47.58
N MET A 271 -31.08 -8.65 -46.35
CA MET A 271 -32.42 -9.16 -46.02
C MET A 271 -33.52 -8.36 -46.72
N ARG A 272 -33.47 -7.02 -46.68
CA ARG A 272 -34.44 -6.15 -47.40
C ARG A 272 -34.42 -6.38 -48.90
N SER A 273 -33.25 -6.54 -49.51
CA SER A 273 -33.14 -6.86 -50.94
C SER A 273 -33.73 -8.24 -51.27
N ALA A 274 -33.53 -9.23 -50.41
CA ALA A 274 -34.12 -10.56 -50.57
C ALA A 274 -35.64 -10.55 -50.38
N ASP A 275 -36.16 -9.76 -49.43
CA ASP A 275 -37.61 -9.56 -49.23
C ASP A 275 -38.24 -8.91 -50.49
N ALA A 276 -37.63 -7.87 -51.05
CA ALA A 276 -38.09 -7.24 -52.29
C ALA A 276 -38.09 -8.21 -53.49
N ALA A 277 -37.05 -9.04 -53.63
CA ALA A 277 -36.99 -10.06 -54.68
C ALA A 277 -38.07 -11.14 -54.51
N ILE A 278 -38.36 -11.55 -53.27
CA ILE A 278 -39.46 -12.48 -52.95
C ILE A 278 -40.80 -11.88 -53.38
N ASP A 279 -41.04 -10.60 -53.05
CA ASP A 279 -42.27 -9.90 -53.42
C ASP A 279 -42.43 -9.78 -54.94
N GLU A 280 -41.36 -9.43 -55.66
CA GLU A 280 -41.35 -9.32 -57.12
C GLU A 280 -41.65 -10.67 -57.80
N ILE A 281 -41.00 -11.75 -57.36
CA ILE A 281 -41.24 -13.11 -57.90
C ILE A 281 -42.68 -13.54 -57.59
N THR A 282 -43.18 -13.28 -56.38
CA THR A 282 -44.54 -13.62 -55.97
C THR A 282 -45.58 -12.87 -56.81
N PHE A 283 -45.34 -11.59 -57.08
CA PHE A 283 -46.20 -10.79 -57.95
C PHE A 283 -46.16 -11.28 -59.40
N SER A 284 -44.99 -11.63 -59.93
CA SER A 284 -44.82 -12.19 -61.27
C SER A 284 -45.55 -13.53 -61.44
N LEU A 285 -45.48 -14.42 -60.44
CA LEU A 285 -46.25 -15.67 -60.39
C LEU A 285 -47.76 -15.39 -60.46
N LYS A 286 -48.26 -14.42 -59.67
CA LYS A 286 -49.67 -14.02 -59.68
C LYS A 286 -50.11 -13.50 -61.06
N GLN A 287 -49.29 -12.66 -61.70
CA GLN A 287 -49.61 -12.13 -63.04
C GLN A 287 -49.68 -13.21 -64.11
N LYS A 288 -48.84 -14.25 -64.03
CA LYS A 288 -48.81 -15.33 -65.04
C LYS A 288 -49.97 -16.33 -64.89
N GLY A 289 -50.67 -16.34 -63.76
CA GLY A 289 -51.85 -17.18 -63.55
C GLY A 289 -52.98 -16.91 -64.55
N GLY A 290 -53.24 -15.63 -64.86
CA GLY A 290 -54.28 -15.23 -65.83
C GLY A 290 -54.03 -15.76 -67.25
N PRO A 291 -52.87 -15.44 -67.87
CA PRO A 291 -52.50 -15.98 -69.17
C PRO A 291 -52.50 -17.51 -69.23
N LEU A 292 -52.01 -18.19 -68.20
CA LEU A 292 -52.05 -19.66 -68.14
C LEU A 292 -53.50 -20.18 -68.15
N GLN A 293 -54.39 -19.58 -67.35
CA GLN A 293 -55.79 -19.97 -67.31
C GLN A 293 -56.49 -19.77 -68.65
N VAL A 294 -56.20 -18.66 -69.35
CA VAL A 294 -56.71 -18.40 -70.70
C VAL A 294 -56.22 -19.47 -71.67
N ALA A 295 -54.93 -19.79 -71.67
CA ALA A 295 -54.36 -20.81 -72.55
C ALA A 295 -54.94 -22.21 -72.26
N LEU A 296 -55.14 -22.56 -70.98
CA LEU A 296 -55.78 -23.82 -70.57
C LEU A 296 -57.25 -23.90 -71.02
N ASN A 297 -58.01 -22.81 -70.81
CA ASN A 297 -59.40 -22.74 -71.24
C ASN A 297 -59.52 -22.84 -72.76
N ARG A 298 -58.68 -22.11 -73.51
CA ARG A 298 -58.60 -22.23 -74.98
C ARG A 298 -58.29 -23.67 -75.40
N GLN A 299 -57.34 -24.33 -74.74
CA GLN A 299 -56.95 -25.69 -75.06
C GLN A 299 -58.09 -26.68 -74.81
N SER A 300 -58.81 -26.50 -73.70
CA SER A 300 -60.00 -27.30 -73.37
C SER A 300 -61.10 -27.10 -74.41
N GLN A 301 -61.42 -25.85 -74.78
CA GLN A 301 -62.45 -25.55 -75.79
C GLN A 301 -62.11 -26.15 -77.15
N ARG A 302 -60.85 -26.02 -77.60
CA ARG A 302 -60.40 -26.63 -78.86
C ARG A 302 -60.40 -28.16 -78.82
N GLY A 303 -60.34 -28.77 -77.65
CA GLY A 303 -60.48 -30.22 -77.46
C GLY A 303 -61.90 -30.75 -77.67
N LEU A 304 -62.92 -29.87 -77.69
CA LEU A 304 -64.33 -30.25 -77.89
C LEU A 304 -64.75 -30.29 -79.37
N ARG A 305 -63.84 -29.97 -80.30
CA ARG A 305 -64.14 -29.96 -81.74
C ARG A 305 -64.48 -31.38 -82.22
N PRO A 306 -65.60 -31.60 -82.94
CA PRO A 306 -66.04 -32.93 -83.33
C PRO A 306 -65.34 -33.44 -84.60
N GLY A 307 -65.08 -34.75 -84.66
CA GLY A 307 -64.64 -35.45 -85.88
C GLY A 307 -63.34 -34.88 -86.48
N ILE A 308 -63.37 -34.58 -87.79
CA ILE A 308 -62.19 -34.08 -88.53
C ILE A 308 -61.78 -32.66 -88.14
N GLU A 309 -62.67 -31.88 -87.52
CA GLU A 309 -62.39 -30.52 -87.04
C GLU A 309 -61.49 -30.50 -85.80
N LEU A 310 -61.24 -31.66 -85.15
CA LEU A 310 -60.19 -31.85 -84.14
C LEU A 310 -58.79 -31.88 -84.79
N CYS A 311 -58.52 -30.86 -85.59
CA CYS A 311 -57.31 -30.73 -86.37
C CYS A 311 -56.17 -30.16 -85.53
N ASN A 312 -54.98 -30.73 -85.70
CA ASN A 312 -53.73 -30.22 -85.15
C ASN A 312 -53.13 -29.15 -86.08
N ASP A 313 -53.84 -28.04 -86.19
CA ASP A 313 -53.49 -26.91 -87.04
C ASP A 313 -52.45 -25.97 -86.42
N LYS A 314 -52.06 -24.93 -87.14
CA LYS A 314 -51.08 -23.92 -86.68
C LYS A 314 -51.48 -23.27 -85.35
N ALA A 315 -52.77 -23.00 -85.15
CA ALA A 315 -53.27 -22.45 -83.89
C ALA A 315 -53.14 -23.45 -82.74
N GLN A 316 -53.26 -24.76 -83.01
CA GLN A 316 -53.10 -25.82 -82.02
C GLN A 316 -51.65 -25.93 -81.55
N TYR A 317 -50.72 -25.87 -82.51
CA TYR A 317 -49.28 -25.82 -82.21
C TYR A 317 -48.90 -24.58 -81.39
N ALA A 318 -49.37 -23.40 -81.79
CA ALA A 318 -49.07 -22.15 -81.09
C ALA A 318 -49.59 -22.18 -79.64
N LEU A 319 -50.81 -22.68 -79.42
CA LEU A 319 -51.41 -22.80 -78.10
C LEU A 319 -50.68 -23.82 -77.21
N HIS A 320 -50.26 -24.95 -77.78
CA HIS A 320 -49.44 -25.93 -77.06
C HIS A 320 -48.09 -25.34 -76.65
N GLN A 321 -47.44 -24.60 -77.55
CA GLN A 321 -46.16 -23.93 -77.27
C GLN A 321 -46.32 -22.84 -76.19
N GLU A 322 -47.39 -22.04 -76.26
CA GLU A 322 -47.73 -21.04 -75.22
C GLU A 322 -47.88 -21.71 -73.85
N LEU A 323 -48.64 -22.82 -73.77
CA LEU A 323 -48.81 -23.58 -72.52
C LEU A 323 -47.49 -24.12 -71.99
N MET A 324 -46.64 -24.69 -72.84
CA MET A 324 -45.33 -25.20 -72.44
C MET A 324 -44.42 -24.10 -71.90
N MET A 325 -44.38 -22.95 -72.59
CA MET A 325 -43.58 -21.80 -72.17
C MET A 325 -44.06 -21.20 -70.85
N LEU A 326 -45.38 -21.07 -70.66
CA LEU A 326 -45.98 -20.55 -69.42
C LEU A 326 -45.73 -21.49 -68.24
N LYS A 327 -45.92 -22.81 -68.43
CA LYS A 327 -45.64 -23.82 -67.38
C LYS A 327 -44.16 -23.84 -67.00
N SER A 328 -43.26 -23.81 -67.99
CA SER A 328 -41.81 -23.75 -67.75
C SER A 328 -41.42 -22.47 -66.98
N SER A 329 -41.99 -21.32 -67.36
CA SER A 329 -41.74 -20.04 -66.69
C SER A 329 -42.24 -20.02 -65.24
N LEU A 330 -43.42 -20.59 -64.97
CA LEU A 330 -43.95 -20.72 -63.61
C LEU A 330 -43.06 -21.60 -62.74
N LEU A 331 -42.69 -22.78 -63.23
CA LEU A 331 -41.80 -23.70 -62.51
C LEU A 331 -40.44 -23.05 -62.21
N ALA A 332 -39.89 -22.29 -63.16
CA ALA A 332 -38.64 -21.55 -62.95
C ALA A 332 -38.79 -20.47 -61.86
N LEU A 333 -39.89 -19.72 -61.84
CA LEU A 333 -40.17 -18.71 -60.83
C LEU A 333 -40.46 -19.32 -59.44
N GLU A 334 -41.18 -20.44 -59.36
CA GLU A 334 -41.42 -21.19 -58.12
C GLU A 334 -40.10 -21.69 -57.52
N ASN A 335 -39.25 -22.32 -58.33
CA ASN A 335 -37.92 -22.75 -57.89
C ASN A 335 -37.05 -21.57 -57.41
N GLN A 336 -37.14 -20.42 -58.09
CA GLN A 336 -36.38 -19.24 -57.69
C GLN A 336 -36.94 -18.62 -56.40
N LEU A 337 -38.27 -18.65 -56.20
CA LEU A 337 -38.91 -18.21 -54.97
C LEU A 337 -38.43 -19.02 -53.77
N ASP A 338 -38.36 -20.34 -53.89
CA ASP A 338 -37.88 -21.23 -52.82
C ASP A 338 -36.42 -20.96 -52.48
N LYS A 339 -35.57 -20.77 -53.49
CA LYS A 339 -34.16 -20.37 -53.29
C LYS A 339 -34.03 -19.03 -52.58
N SER A 340 -34.82 -18.03 -52.98
CA SER A 340 -34.82 -16.70 -52.36
C SER A 340 -35.29 -16.75 -50.90
N LYS A 341 -36.34 -17.51 -50.60
CA LYS A 341 -36.84 -17.72 -49.22
C LYS A 341 -35.80 -18.42 -48.33
N GLU A 342 -35.14 -19.46 -48.84
CA GLU A 342 -34.09 -20.16 -48.11
C GLU A 342 -32.88 -19.25 -47.87
N SER A 343 -32.45 -18.49 -48.87
CA SER A 343 -31.39 -17.48 -48.72
C SER A 343 -31.75 -16.45 -47.65
N ARG A 344 -32.99 -15.92 -47.68
CA ARG A 344 -33.50 -14.96 -46.71
C ARG A 344 -33.52 -15.51 -45.27
N LYS A 345 -33.84 -16.80 -45.11
CA LYS A 345 -33.79 -17.48 -43.81
C LYS A 345 -32.35 -17.59 -43.29
N ARG A 346 -31.39 -17.97 -44.15
CA ARG A 346 -29.97 -18.04 -43.79
C ARG A 346 -29.40 -16.69 -43.38
N LEU A 347 -29.75 -15.62 -44.11
CA LEU A 347 -29.38 -14.25 -43.76
C LEU A 347 -29.91 -13.85 -42.38
N GLY A 348 -31.15 -14.21 -42.06
CA GLY A 348 -31.74 -13.98 -40.74
C GLY A 348 -30.95 -14.66 -39.62
N ALA A 349 -30.63 -15.94 -39.78
CA ALA A 349 -29.84 -16.70 -38.80
C ALA A 349 -28.44 -16.12 -38.59
N GLU A 350 -27.76 -15.70 -39.67
CA GLU A 350 -26.44 -15.07 -39.55
C GLU A 350 -26.52 -13.69 -38.88
N ARG A 351 -27.56 -12.91 -39.18
CA ARG A 351 -27.83 -11.62 -38.52
C ARG A 351 -28.08 -11.79 -37.03
N ASP A 352 -28.86 -12.79 -36.62
CA ASP A 352 -29.09 -13.10 -35.21
C ASP A 352 -27.79 -13.56 -34.52
N ARG A 353 -26.96 -14.37 -35.18
CA ARG A 353 -25.63 -14.75 -34.68
C ARG A 353 -24.73 -13.54 -34.44
N LEU A 354 -24.70 -12.60 -35.38
CA LEU A 354 -23.93 -11.36 -35.26
C LEU A 354 -24.45 -10.47 -34.12
N LYS A 355 -25.78 -10.37 -33.95
CA LYS A 355 -26.38 -9.64 -32.81
C LYS A 355 -26.01 -10.25 -31.47
N GLY A 356 -26.00 -11.58 -31.34
CA GLY A 356 -25.53 -12.24 -30.11
C GLY A 356 -24.08 -11.90 -29.78
N LYS A 357 -23.19 -11.85 -30.79
CA LYS A 357 -21.80 -11.40 -30.59
C LYS A 357 -21.73 -9.92 -30.20
N LEU A 358 -22.56 -9.07 -30.80
CA LEU A 358 -22.62 -7.65 -30.49
C LEU A 358 -23.05 -7.41 -29.04
N GLU A 359 -24.07 -8.12 -28.57
CA GLU A 359 -24.54 -8.02 -27.18
C GLU A 359 -23.42 -8.38 -26.19
N VAL A 360 -22.69 -9.48 -26.44
CA VAL A 360 -21.54 -9.87 -25.62
C VAL A 360 -20.43 -8.81 -25.66
N CYS A 361 -20.15 -8.24 -26.85
CA CYS A 361 -19.19 -7.16 -27.02
C CYS A 361 -19.58 -5.91 -26.21
N GLU A 362 -20.85 -5.51 -26.26
CA GLU A 362 -21.39 -4.36 -25.52
C GLU A 362 -21.31 -4.58 -24.01
N GLN A 363 -21.68 -5.77 -23.52
CA GLN A 363 -21.55 -6.14 -22.11
C GLN A 363 -20.08 -6.04 -21.61
N ASN A 364 -19.14 -6.61 -22.37
CA ASN A 364 -17.72 -6.57 -22.01
C ASN A 364 -17.14 -5.15 -22.08
N LEU A 365 -17.59 -4.33 -23.04
CA LEU A 365 -17.20 -2.93 -23.15
C LEU A 365 -17.68 -2.10 -21.96
N VAL A 366 -18.93 -2.31 -21.51
CA VAL A 366 -19.47 -1.65 -20.30
C VAL A 366 -18.64 -2.00 -19.07
N ILE A 367 -18.28 -3.27 -18.92
CA ILE A 367 -17.43 -3.72 -17.81
C ILE A 367 -16.10 -2.96 -17.79
N ASP A 368 -15.37 -2.93 -18.91
CA ASP A 368 -14.05 -2.29 -18.97
C ASP A 368 -14.14 -0.75 -18.91
N ASN A 369 -15.10 -0.16 -19.62
CA ASN A 369 -15.16 1.30 -19.81
C ASN A 369 -15.90 2.04 -18.69
N GLU A 370 -17.03 1.50 -18.21
CA GLU A 370 -17.88 2.19 -17.25
C GLU A 370 -17.60 1.75 -15.82
N ILE A 371 -17.38 0.46 -15.59
CA ILE A 371 -17.22 -0.07 -14.23
C ILE A 371 -15.75 -0.05 -13.82
N LEU A 372 -14.88 -0.69 -14.60
CA LEU A 372 -13.48 -0.89 -14.22
C LEU A 372 -12.72 0.43 -14.11
N ARG A 373 -12.93 1.38 -15.04
CA ARG A 373 -12.34 2.72 -14.97
C ARG A 373 -12.71 3.48 -13.70
N VAL A 374 -13.96 3.37 -13.24
CA VAL A 374 -14.42 4.02 -12.01
C VAL A 374 -13.77 3.40 -10.78
N ILE A 375 -13.61 2.07 -10.75
CA ILE A 375 -12.87 1.42 -9.67
C ILE A 375 -11.41 1.89 -9.68
N ARG A 376 -10.76 1.88 -10.85
CA ARG A 376 -9.36 2.29 -11.00
C ARG A 376 -9.10 3.75 -10.65
N SER A 377 -10.05 4.66 -10.85
CA SER A 377 -9.89 6.07 -10.43
C SER A 377 -9.81 6.25 -8.91
N THR A 378 -10.21 5.23 -8.13
CA THR A 378 -10.03 5.21 -6.67
C THR A 378 -8.67 4.70 -6.21
N PHE A 379 -7.82 4.24 -7.14
CA PHE A 379 -6.46 3.81 -6.79
C PHE A 379 -5.66 4.99 -6.23
N PRO A 380 -5.00 4.83 -5.06
CA PRO A 380 -4.34 5.96 -4.41
C PRO A 380 -3.20 6.58 -5.23
N PRO A 381 -3.04 7.91 -5.23
CA PRO A 381 -1.89 8.56 -5.83
C PRO A 381 -0.60 8.24 -5.03
N GLU A 382 0.54 8.32 -5.70
CA GLU A 382 1.85 7.99 -5.14
C GLU A 382 2.14 8.70 -3.82
N ILE A 383 1.82 9.98 -3.72
CA ILE A 383 2.04 10.76 -2.48
C ILE A 383 1.31 10.16 -1.27
N GLN A 384 0.06 9.69 -1.45
CA GLN A 384 -0.70 9.06 -0.38
C GLN A 384 -0.14 7.68 -0.03
N LEU A 385 0.36 6.93 -1.02
CA LEU A 385 1.01 5.63 -0.79
C LEU A 385 2.25 5.77 0.10
N THR A 386 2.95 6.91 0.09
CA THR A 386 4.07 7.17 1.02
C THR A 386 3.63 7.57 2.44
N GLY A 387 2.33 7.57 2.74
CA GLY A 387 1.78 7.91 4.05
C GLY A 387 1.61 9.41 4.31
N PHE A 388 1.69 10.26 3.28
CA PHE A 388 1.36 11.69 3.39
C PHE A 388 -0.13 11.93 3.12
N LEU A 389 -0.78 12.70 3.99
CA LEU A 389 -2.15 13.17 3.75
C LEU A 389 -2.10 14.46 2.92
N LEU A 390 -2.89 14.55 1.84
CA LEU A 390 -3.00 15.76 1.01
C LEU A 390 -3.52 16.99 1.80
N SER A 391 -4.09 16.79 2.99
CA SER A 391 -4.53 17.85 3.90
C SER A 391 -3.39 18.44 4.76
N GLU A 392 -2.24 17.76 4.87
CA GLU A 392 -1.08 18.23 5.64
C GLU A 392 -0.12 19.09 4.81
N THR A 393 -0.42 19.30 3.53
CA THR A 393 0.36 20.10 2.58
C THR A 393 -0.21 21.51 2.32
N LYS A 394 -0.92 22.11 3.29
CA LYS A 394 -1.38 23.51 3.20
C LYS A 394 -0.83 24.38 4.32
#